data_AF-W2VZW1-F1
#
_entry.id   AF-W2VZW1-F1
#
_cell.length_a   1.000
_cell.length_b   1.000
_cell.length_c   1.000
_cell.angle_alpha   90.00
_cell.angle_beta   90.00
_cell.angle_gamma   90.00
#
_symmetry.space_group_name_H-M   'P 1'
#
loop_
_entity.id
_entity.type
_entity.pdbx_description
1 polymer ?
#
loop_
_entity_poly.entity_id
_entity_poly.type
_entity_poly.pdbx_seq_one_letter_code
_entity_poly.pdbx_strand_id
1 'polypeptide(L)' 'MPTQRKLVEISLKQQGIDWVESEGGRVHSRAEPHFCQVGWRVSAAAYRKWWRDRARIRAEPVARFRLIGGG' A
#
# COMPACT_ATOMS: atom_id res chain seq x y z
N MET A 1 -7.23 -7.07 -19.53
CA MET A 1 -7.19 -5.82 -18.75
C MET A 1 -6.33 -6.00 -17.47
N PRO A 2 -4.99 -5.83 -17.54
CA PRO A 2 -4.10 -6.07 -16.39
C PRO A 2 -3.87 -4.84 -15.50
N THR A 3 -4.24 -3.64 -15.97
CA THR A 3 -3.81 -2.35 -15.40
C THR A 3 -4.50 -2.02 -14.07
N GLN A 4 -5.76 -2.44 -13.90
CA GLN A 4 -6.57 -2.09 -12.72
C GLN A 4 -6.08 -2.76 -11.43
N ARG A 5 -5.61 -4.01 -11.52
CA ARG A 5 -5.13 -4.78 -10.35
C ARG A 5 -3.85 -4.20 -9.76
N LYS A 6 -2.90 -3.81 -10.62
CA LYS A 6 -1.63 -3.19 -10.20
C LYS A 6 -1.84 -1.87 -9.45
N LEU A 7 -2.85 -1.10 -9.82
CA LEU A 7 -3.13 0.20 -9.20
C LEU A 7 -3.72 0.05 -7.79
N VAL A 8 -4.63 -0.90 -7.61
CA VAL A 8 -5.16 -1.25 -6.28
C VAL A 8 -4.03 -1.71 -5.36
N GLU A 9 -3.08 -2.49 -5.88
CA GLU A 9 -1.90 -2.92 -5.11
C GLU A 9 -0.98 -1.77 -4.69
N ILE A 10 -0.72 -0.76 -5.54
CA ILE A 10 0.14 0.38 -5.17
C ILE A 10 -0.55 1.24 -4.12
N SER A 11 -1.86 1.49 -4.26
CA SER A 11 -2.65 2.23 -3.26
C SER A 11 -2.63 1.52 -1.90
N LEU A 12 -2.80 0.20 -1.89
CA LEU A 12 -2.74 -0.63 -0.68
C LEU A 12 -1.36 -0.56 0.00
N LYS A 13 -0.28 -0.59 -0.79
CA LYS A 13 1.09 -0.45 -0.28
C LYS A 13 1.34 0.91 0.34
N GLN A 14 0.87 1.98 -0.30
CA GLN A 14 1.01 3.34 0.21
C GLN A 14 0.23 3.53 1.52
N GLN A 15 -1.04 3.08 1.57
CA GLN A 15 -1.83 3.10 2.81
C GLN A 15 -1.16 2.33 3.94
N GLY A 16 -0.57 1.17 3.64
CA GLY A 16 0.19 0.38 4.60
C GLY A 16 1.41 1.11 5.16
N ILE A 17 2.15 1.83 4.30
CA ILE A 17 3.31 2.63 4.69
C ILE A 17 2.87 3.83 5.53
N ASP A 18 1.84 4.54 5.09
CA ASP A 18 1.34 5.74 5.76
C ASP A 18 0.84 5.40 7.16
N TRP A 19 0.06 4.32 7.31
CA TRP A 19 -0.39 3.86 8.63
C TRP A 19 0.78 3.47 9.54
N VAL A 20 1.83 2.82 9.02
CA VAL A 20 3.02 2.49 9.83
C VAL A 20 3.74 3.77 10.30
N GLU A 21 3.71 4.83 9.50
CA GLU A 21 4.32 6.12 9.83
C GLU A 21 3.47 6.96 10.82
N SER A 22 2.14 6.96 10.69
CA SER A 22 1.21 7.71 11.56
C SER A 22 0.80 6.94 12.82
N GLU A 23 0.01 5.87 12.67
CA GLU A 23 -0.58 5.10 13.78
C GLU A 23 0.35 4.02 14.33
N GLY A 24 1.16 3.41 13.45
CA GLY A 24 1.97 2.24 13.76
C GLY A 24 3.25 2.55 14.53
N GLY A 25 3.61 3.83 14.72
CA GLY A 25 4.81 4.23 15.44
C GLY A 25 6.10 3.64 14.86
N ARG A 26 6.15 3.41 13.55
CA ARG A 26 7.23 2.71 12.82
C ARG A 26 7.40 1.22 13.18
N VAL A 27 6.41 0.62 13.87
CA VAL A 27 6.42 -0.79 14.24
C VAL A 27 5.63 -1.62 13.23
N HIS A 28 6.37 -2.26 12.33
CA HIS A 28 5.86 -3.12 11.26
C HIS A 28 5.05 -4.32 11.79
N SER A 29 5.42 -4.85 12.95
CA SER A 29 4.71 -5.97 13.59
C SER A 29 3.30 -5.61 14.05
N ARG A 30 2.96 -4.31 14.16
CA ARG A 30 1.60 -3.85 14.45
C ARG A 30 0.74 -3.72 13.19
N ALA A 31 1.36 -3.55 12.03
CA ALA A 31 0.65 -3.46 10.75
C ALA A 31 0.00 -4.78 10.37
N GLU A 32 0.69 -5.91 10.55
CA GLU A 32 0.17 -7.23 10.22
C GLU A 32 -1.17 -7.56 10.90
N PRO A 33 -1.31 -7.52 12.24
CA PRO A 33 -2.59 -7.79 12.90
C PRO A 33 -3.66 -6.74 12.57
N HIS A 34 -3.28 -5.46 12.43
CA HIS A 34 -4.21 -4.38 12.07
C HIS A 34 -4.83 -4.60 10.69
N PHE A 35 -3.99 -4.82 9.67
CA PHE A 35 -4.45 -5.01 8.30
C PHE A 35 -5.09 -6.38 8.08
N CYS A 36 -4.70 -7.40 8.85
CA CYS A 36 -5.41 -8.68 8.85
C CYS A 36 -6.86 -8.52 9.34
N GLN A 37 -7.13 -7.65 10.31
CA GLN A 37 -8.51 -7.33 10.74
C GLN A 37 -9.31 -6.59 9.68
N VAL A 38 -8.63 -5.76 8.86
CA VAL A 38 -9.23 -5.06 7.70
C VAL A 38 -9.42 -6.00 6.49
N GLY A 39 -9.03 -7.28 6.61
CA GLY A 39 -9.17 -8.29 5.57
C GLY A 39 -8.02 -8.36 4.57
N TRP A 40 -6.93 -7.62 4.83
CA TRP A 40 -5.74 -7.66 3.99
C TRP A 40 -4.82 -8.80 4.44
N ARG A 41 -4.63 -9.80 3.57
CA ARG A 41 -3.72 -10.93 3.82
C ARG A 41 -2.29 -10.58 3.43
N VAL A 42 -1.69 -9.64 4.15
CA VAL A 42 -0.31 -9.19 3.93
C VAL A 42 0.52 -9.53 5.16
N SER A 43 1.62 -10.28 4.98
CA SER A 43 2.50 -10.65 6.09
C SER A 43 3.40 -9.50 6.52
N ALA A 44 3.88 -9.53 7.77
CA ALA A 44 4.87 -8.54 8.25
C ALA A 44 6.13 -8.50 7.38
N ALA A 45 6.52 -9.62 6.76
CA ALA A 45 7.64 -9.67 5.81
C ALA A 45 7.40 -8.80 4.57
N ALA A 46 6.18 -8.80 4.03
CA ALA A 46 5.79 -7.93 2.93
C ALA A 46 5.81 -6.46 3.33
N TYR A 47 5.26 -6.11 4.51
CA TYR A 47 5.33 -4.75 5.04
C TYR A 47 6.76 -4.24 5.23
N ARG A 48 7.68 -5.08 5.74
CA ARG A 48 9.11 -4.73 5.84
C ARG A 48 9.75 -4.47 4.49
N LYS A 49 9.35 -5.22 3.44
CA LYS A 49 9.83 -4.99 2.08
C LYS A 49 9.30 -3.66 1.54
N TRP A 50 8.01 -3.39 1.73
CA TRP A 50 7.39 -2.12 1.31
C TRP A 50 8.00 -0.93 2.03
N TRP A 51 8.33 -1.05 3.32
CA TRP A 51 9.00 0.00 4.06
C TRP A 51 10.42 0.28 3.57
N ARG A 52 11.19 -0.77 3.22
CA ARG A 52 12.50 -0.58 2.57
C ARG A 52 12.36 0.14 1.24
N ASP A 53 11.36 -0.26 0.45
CA ASP A 53 11.06 0.32 -0.86
C ASP A 53 10.15 1.57 -0.80
N ARG A 54 9.90 2.15 0.38
CA ARG A 54 8.88 3.19 0.60
C ARG A 54 9.04 4.41 -0.31
N ALA A 55 10.29 4.79 -0.58
CA ALA A 55 10.59 5.92 -1.45
C ALA A 55 10.16 5.63 -2.89
N ARG A 56 10.40 4.40 -3.36
CA ARG A 56 9.95 3.94 -4.69
C ARG A 56 8.43 3.83 -4.73
N ILE A 57 7.81 3.24 -3.71
CA ILE A 57 6.35 3.05 -3.65
C ILE A 57 5.62 4.39 -3.57
N ARG A 58 6.16 5.40 -2.86
CA ARG A 58 5.60 6.77 -2.85
C ARG A 58 5.84 7.53 -4.16
N ALA A 59 7.00 7.33 -4.78
CA ALA A 59 7.30 7.92 -6.08
C ALA A 59 6.49 7.28 -7.22
N GLU A 60 6.05 6.04 -7.03
CA GLU A 60 5.21 5.34 -7.99
C GLU A 60 3.84 6.04 -8.03
N PRO A 61 3.44 6.58 -9.19
CA PRO A 61 2.14 7.20 -9.30
C PRO A 61 1.10 6.10 -9.05
N VAL A 62 0.36 6.20 -7.95
CA VAL A 62 -0.99 5.65 -7.92
C VAL A 62 -1.65 6.39 -9.06
N ALA A 63 -1.83 5.75 -10.21
CA ALA A 63 -2.60 6.36 -11.27
C ALA A 63 -3.96 6.59 -10.63
N ARG A 64 -4.19 7.84 -10.18
CA ARG A 64 -5.50 8.34 -9.84
C ARG A 64 -6.35 7.85 -10.99
N PHE A 65 -7.40 7.15 -10.65
CA PHE A 65 -8.52 6.89 -11.54
C PHE A 65 -9.06 8.26 -12.00
N ARG A 66 -8.32 8.96 -12.86
CA ARG A 66 -8.93 9.80 -13.86
C ARG A 66 -9.47 8.79 -14.85
N LEU A 67 -10.76 8.51 -14.68
CA LEU A 67 -11.65 8.48 -15.82
C LEU A 67 -11.38 9.77 -16.61
N ILE A 68 -10.31 9.80 -17.43
CA ILE A 68 -10.22 10.76 -18.50
C ILE A 68 -11.24 10.22 -19.50
N GLY A 69 -12.35 10.95 -19.63
CA GLY A 69 -13.39 10.68 -20.61
C GLY A 69 -12.75 10.44 -21.98
N GLY A 70 -13.11 9.30 -22.57
CA GLY A 70 -12.84 9.05 -23.98
C GLY A 70 -14.17 9.14 -24.72
N GLY A 71 -14.23 10.06 -25.68
CA GLY A 71 -15.29 10.14 -26.69
C GLY A 71 -16.24 11.30 -26.49
#